data_AF-A0A7W6T861-F1
#
_entry.id   AF-A0A7W6T861-F1
#
_cell.length_a   1.000
_cell.length_b   1.000
_cell.length_c   1.000
_cell.angle_alpha   90.00
_cell.angle_beta   90.00
_cell.angle_gamma   90.00
#
_symmetry.space_group_name_H-M   'P 1'
#
loop_
_entity.id
_entity.type
_entity.pdbx_description
1 polymer ?
#
loop_
_entity_poly.entity_id
_entity_poly.type
_entity_poly.pdbx_seq_one_letter_code
_entity_poly.pdbx_strand_id
1 'polypeptide(L)'
;MRNTSFKGEYAAWEAENAKGSNPPGTVFRDNCLPIVEAGQALLVDDDYALDDTVTLTPTPGHSPCHCCVNIVSKGQRAVVAGDFMHHQIQCREPDWSAKPDWDPKQSTLSRRKFFASVADTDTLILPVHFPAPTAGLIKPLGDAFDYKFKRE
;
A
#
# COMPACT_ATOMS: atom_id res chain seq x y z
N MET A 1 -21.83 4.29 -4.32
CA MET A 1 -20.53 4.35 -3.64
C MET A 1 -19.53 4.68 -4.74
N ARG A 2 -18.81 5.81 -4.69
CA ARG A 2 -17.78 6.10 -5.70
C ARG A 2 -16.52 5.33 -5.33
N ASN A 3 -15.86 4.71 -6.29
CA ASN A 3 -14.59 4.00 -6.06
C ASN A 3 -13.47 5.04 -6.00
N THR A 4 -12.74 5.10 -4.88
CA THR A 4 -11.59 6.00 -4.75
C THR A 4 -10.40 5.41 -5.50
N SER A 5 -9.76 6.21 -6.36
CA SER A 5 -8.51 5.84 -7.05
C SER A 5 -7.53 7.01 -6.98
N PHE A 6 -6.22 6.74 -6.93
CA PHE A 6 -5.20 7.76 -6.70
C PHE A 6 -4.85 8.47 -8.01
N LYS A 7 -4.88 9.80 -8.04
CA LYS A 7 -4.65 10.60 -9.27
C LYS A 7 -3.27 10.35 -9.85
N GLY A 8 -2.22 10.36 -9.00
CA GLY A 8 -0.84 10.15 -9.45
C GLY A 8 -0.65 8.74 -10.02
N GLU A 9 -1.18 7.75 -9.30
CA GLU A 9 -1.18 6.34 -9.71
C GLU A 9 -1.90 6.13 -11.04
N TYR A 10 -3.12 6.67 -11.16
CA TYR A 10 -3.94 6.57 -12.36
C TYR A 10 -3.23 7.21 -13.55
N ALA A 11 -2.70 8.42 -13.40
CA ALA A 11 -1.99 9.13 -14.46
C ALA A 11 -0.73 8.37 -14.92
N ALA A 12 0.01 7.76 -13.98
CA ALA A 12 1.18 6.95 -14.31
C ALA A 12 0.78 5.71 -15.15
N TRP A 13 -0.26 4.98 -14.73
CA TRP A 13 -0.71 3.81 -15.47
C TRP A 13 -1.42 4.13 -16.79
N GLU A 14 -2.14 5.26 -16.86
CA GLU A 14 -2.71 5.77 -18.10
C GLU A 14 -1.61 6.09 -19.12
N ALA A 15 -0.53 6.75 -18.68
CA ALA A 15 0.61 7.07 -19.52
C ALA A 15 1.36 5.81 -19.99
N GLU A 16 1.52 4.80 -19.13
CA GLU A 16 2.13 3.51 -19.54
C GLU A 16 1.23 2.74 -20.52
N ASN A 17 -0.08 2.68 -20.26
CA ASN A 17 -1.05 2.08 -21.17
C ASN A 17 -1.04 2.77 -22.55
N ALA A 18 -0.94 4.10 -22.59
CA ALA A 18 -0.86 4.86 -23.84
C ALA A 18 0.42 4.56 -24.66
N LYS A 19 1.52 4.19 -24.01
CA LYS A 19 2.77 3.79 -24.67
C LYS A 19 2.70 2.36 -25.24
N GLY A 20 1.65 1.59 -24.93
CA GLY A 20 1.61 0.15 -25.16
C GLY A 20 2.60 -0.62 -24.27
N SER A 21 3.18 0.04 -23.27
CA SER A 21 4.00 -0.57 -22.23
C SER A 21 3.10 -1.47 -21.41
N ASN A 22 3.44 -2.76 -21.35
CA ASN A 22 2.55 -3.76 -20.77
C ASN A 22 3.17 -4.54 -19.60
N PRO A 23 3.43 -3.92 -18.43
CA PRO A 23 3.56 -4.71 -17.20
C PRO A 23 2.50 -4.34 -16.14
N PRO A 24 1.62 -5.30 -15.75
CA PRO A 24 1.37 -6.59 -16.37
C PRO A 24 0.13 -6.55 -17.25
N GLY A 25 0.30 -6.51 -18.57
CA GLY A 25 -0.83 -6.82 -19.46
C GLY A 25 -1.95 -5.76 -19.46
N THR A 26 -3.13 -6.21 -19.84
CA THR A 26 -4.33 -5.36 -20.00
C THR A 26 -4.95 -4.92 -18.67
N VAL A 27 -4.23 -5.05 -17.54
CA VAL A 27 -4.75 -4.85 -16.18
C VAL A 27 -5.34 -3.46 -15.98
N PHE A 28 -4.62 -2.38 -16.31
CA PHE A 28 -5.16 -1.02 -16.17
C PHE A 28 -6.39 -0.81 -17.06
N ARG A 29 -6.30 -1.19 -18.34
CA ARG A 29 -7.37 -1.05 -19.33
C ARG A 29 -8.63 -1.81 -18.92
N ASP A 30 -8.49 -3.01 -18.35
CA ASP A 30 -9.63 -3.88 -18.05
C ASP A 30 -10.21 -3.61 -16.65
N ASN A 31 -9.43 -3.10 -15.70
CA ASN A 31 -9.84 -2.95 -14.29
C ASN A 31 -10.04 -1.50 -13.84
N CYS A 32 -9.30 -0.54 -14.40
CA CYS A 32 -9.33 0.86 -13.97
C CYS A 32 -10.13 1.74 -14.94
N LEU A 33 -9.79 1.67 -16.22
CA LEU A 33 -10.39 2.53 -17.25
C LEU A 33 -11.93 2.46 -17.30
N PRO A 34 -12.59 1.28 -17.24
CA PRO A 34 -14.05 1.20 -17.34
C PRO A 34 -14.77 1.89 -16.17
N ILE A 35 -14.16 1.88 -14.98
CA ILE A 35 -14.73 2.50 -13.77
C ILE A 35 -14.63 4.03 -13.86
N VAL A 36 -13.52 4.54 -14.40
CA VAL A 36 -13.32 5.98 -14.61
C VAL A 36 -14.20 6.50 -15.73
N GLU A 37 -14.23 5.83 -16.88
CA GLU A 37 -15.08 6.21 -18.03
C GLU A 37 -16.58 6.17 -17.69
N ALA A 38 -17.00 5.24 -16.84
CA ALA A 38 -18.37 5.20 -16.33
C ALA A 38 -18.69 6.29 -15.29
N GLY A 39 -17.73 7.17 -14.97
CA GLY A 39 -17.90 8.23 -13.96
C GLY A 39 -18.10 7.69 -12.53
N GLN A 40 -17.70 6.44 -12.28
CA GLN A 40 -17.85 5.79 -10.96
C GLN A 40 -16.64 5.99 -10.05
N ALA A 41 -15.56 6.58 -10.57
CA ALA A 41 -14.36 6.86 -9.79
C ALA A 41 -14.38 8.26 -9.17
N LEU A 42 -13.83 8.37 -7.97
CA LEU A 42 -13.36 9.62 -7.39
C LEU A 42 -11.82 9.58 -7.38
N LEU A 43 -11.20 10.38 -8.25
CA LEU A 43 -9.74 10.49 -8.25
C LEU A 43 -9.29 11.47 -7.17
N VAL A 44 -8.39 11.02 -6.29
CA VAL A 44 -7.90 11.80 -5.13
C VAL A 44 -6.38 11.92 -5.11
N ASP A 45 -5.86 12.91 -4.41
CA ASP A 45 -4.41 13.06 -4.21
C ASP A 45 -3.88 12.02 -3.21
N ASP A 46 -2.57 11.77 -3.23
CA ASP A 46 -1.94 10.64 -2.53
C ASP A 46 -1.97 10.79 -0.98
N ASP A 47 -2.30 11.97 -0.46
CA ASP A 47 -2.47 12.31 0.96
C ASP A 47 -3.94 12.60 1.34
N TYR A 48 -4.89 12.21 0.50
CA TYR A 48 -6.30 12.51 0.70
C TYR A 48 -6.87 11.93 2.01
N ALA A 49 -7.67 12.74 2.70
CA ALA A 49 -8.50 12.32 3.81
C ALA A 49 -9.95 12.18 3.32
N LEU A 50 -10.51 10.97 3.42
CA LEU A 50 -11.92 10.75 3.13
C LEU A 50 -12.81 11.37 4.20
N ASP A 51 -12.39 11.21 5.46
CA ASP A 51 -12.97 11.79 6.66
C ASP A 51 -11.95 11.69 7.82
N ASP A 52 -12.38 11.98 9.04
CA ASP A 52 -11.54 11.87 10.24
C ASP A 52 -11.13 10.42 10.60
N THR A 53 -11.74 9.43 9.95
CA THR A 53 -11.52 8.00 10.20
C THR A 53 -10.57 7.40 9.18
N VAL A 54 -10.68 7.78 7.89
CA VAL A 54 -9.97 7.14 6.78
C VAL A 54 -9.10 8.15 6.02
N THR A 55 -7.79 7.88 5.99
CA THR A 55 -6.79 8.74 5.34
C THR A 55 -5.78 7.91 4.56
N LEU A 56 -5.02 8.56 3.67
CA LEU A 56 -3.96 7.93 2.89
C LEU A 56 -2.58 8.34 3.40
N THR A 57 -1.64 7.38 3.38
CA THR A 57 -0.21 7.64 3.56
C THR A 57 0.53 7.16 2.31
N PRO A 58 1.22 8.06 1.57
CA PRO A 58 2.05 7.67 0.44
C PRO A 58 3.13 6.67 0.85
N THR A 59 3.19 5.54 0.13
CA THR A 59 4.18 4.48 0.28
C THR A 59 4.63 3.95 -1.10
N PRO A 60 5.12 4.84 -1.99
CA PRO A 60 5.44 4.50 -3.38
C PRO A 60 6.56 3.46 -3.47
N GLY A 61 6.67 2.82 -4.62
CA GLY A 61 7.76 1.89 -4.94
C GLY A 61 7.26 0.54 -5.42
N HIS A 62 6.24 -0.02 -4.78
CA HIS A 62 5.55 -1.19 -5.35
C HIS A 62 4.88 -0.82 -6.68
N SER A 63 4.16 0.30 -6.66
CA SER A 63 3.67 1.00 -7.84
C SER A 63 4.06 2.48 -7.75
N PRO A 64 3.90 3.28 -8.84
CA PRO A 64 4.42 4.65 -8.92
C PRO A 64 4.02 5.55 -7.74
N CYS A 65 2.76 5.45 -7.31
CA CYS A 65 2.12 6.25 -6.26
C CYS A 65 1.35 5.36 -5.26
N HIS A 66 1.84 4.15 -4.98
CA HIS A 66 1.23 3.26 -3.98
C HIS A 66 0.98 4.00 -2.66
N CYS A 67 -0.17 3.76 -2.03
CA CYS A 67 -0.55 4.33 -0.74
C CYS A 67 -1.05 3.26 0.22
N CYS A 68 -0.71 3.40 1.50
CA CYS A 68 -1.38 2.68 2.58
C CYS A 68 -2.65 3.44 3.00
N VAL A 69 -3.69 2.71 3.40
CA VAL A 69 -4.92 3.32 3.94
C VAL A 69 -4.89 3.22 5.46
N ASN A 70 -4.92 4.36 6.14
CA ASN A 70 -5.01 4.41 7.60
C ASN A 70 -6.47 4.48 8.03
N ILE A 71 -6.78 3.76 9.11
CA ILE A 71 -8.09 3.73 9.75
C ILE A 71 -7.90 4.09 11.22
N VAL A 72 -8.62 5.11 11.70
CA VAL A 72 -8.64 5.50 13.11
C VAL A 72 -10.06 5.49 13.64
N SER A 73 -10.34 4.71 14.68
CA SER A 73 -11.67 4.68 15.30
C SER A 73 -11.56 4.40 16.79
N LYS A 74 -12.26 5.19 17.62
CA LYS A 74 -12.29 5.02 19.09
C LYS A 74 -10.88 4.91 19.71
N GLY A 75 -9.93 5.69 19.21
CA GLY A 75 -8.54 5.69 19.67
C GLY A 75 -7.68 4.52 19.17
N GLN A 76 -8.26 3.55 18.44
CA GLN A 76 -7.54 2.44 17.82
C GLN A 76 -7.11 2.81 16.40
N ARG A 77 -5.99 2.22 15.95
CA ARG A 77 -5.39 2.47 14.64
C ARG A 77 -5.20 1.15 13.90
N ALA A 78 -5.54 1.15 12.61
CA ALA A 78 -5.21 0.07 11.69
C ALA A 78 -4.71 0.62 10.36
N VAL A 79 -3.89 -0.16 9.66
CA VAL A 79 -3.39 0.19 8.32
C VAL A 79 -3.64 -0.97 7.38
N VAL A 80 -4.38 -0.71 6.29
CA VAL A 80 -4.44 -1.62 5.14
C VAL A 80 -3.22 -1.34 4.28
N ALA A 81 -2.34 -2.34 4.19
CA ALA A 81 -1.01 -2.15 3.59
C ALA A 81 -1.02 -2.28 2.06
N GLY A 82 -2.08 -2.79 1.44
CA GLY A 82 -2.06 -3.13 0.02
C GLY A 82 -0.90 -4.08 -0.31
N ASP A 83 -0.25 -3.85 -1.45
CA ASP A 83 0.86 -4.67 -1.96
C ASP A 83 2.24 -4.20 -1.47
N PHE A 84 2.26 -3.32 -0.47
CA PHE A 84 3.47 -2.81 0.19
C PHE A 84 4.41 -3.92 0.70
N MET A 85 3.85 -5.06 1.08
CA MET A 85 4.57 -6.25 1.52
C MET A 85 3.89 -7.52 0.98
N HIS A 86 4.70 -8.42 0.45
CA HIS A 86 4.28 -9.71 -0.08
C HIS A 86 4.55 -10.86 0.90
N HIS A 87 5.54 -10.72 1.77
CA HIS A 87 5.89 -11.74 2.76
C HIS A 87 6.48 -11.11 4.04
N GLN A 88 6.23 -11.72 5.20
CA GLN A 88 6.68 -11.24 6.51
C GLN A 88 8.20 -11.13 6.64
N ILE A 89 8.94 -11.85 5.81
CA ILE A 89 10.41 -11.70 5.74
C ILE A 89 10.82 -10.27 5.39
N GLN A 90 10.01 -9.52 4.64
CA GLN A 90 10.29 -8.13 4.29
C GLN A 90 10.22 -7.18 5.49
N CYS A 91 9.71 -7.61 6.65
CA CYS A 91 9.87 -6.84 7.89
C CYS A 91 11.30 -6.99 8.46
N ARG A 92 11.86 -8.20 8.39
CA ARG A 92 13.23 -8.51 8.86
C ARG A 92 14.30 -8.11 7.86
N GLU A 93 13.96 -8.19 6.58
CA GLU A 93 14.80 -7.84 5.43
C GLU A 93 14.12 -6.74 4.62
N PRO A 94 13.97 -5.51 5.16
CA PRO A 94 13.24 -4.42 4.50
C PRO A 94 13.88 -3.97 3.18
N ASP A 95 15.14 -4.31 2.96
CA ASP A 95 15.87 -4.00 1.72
C ASP A 95 15.57 -5.00 0.59
N TRP A 96 14.85 -6.10 0.88
CA TRP A 96 14.45 -7.10 -0.11
C TRP A 96 13.13 -6.69 -0.76
N SER A 97 13.24 -6.22 -2.01
CA SER A 97 12.10 -5.83 -2.83
C SER A 97 11.52 -7.03 -3.59
N ALA A 98 10.22 -6.98 -3.83
CA ALA A 98 9.54 -8.02 -4.58
C ALA A 98 9.79 -7.80 -6.08
N LYS A 99 9.83 -8.87 -6.87
CA LYS A 99 9.94 -8.78 -8.34
C LYS A 99 8.90 -7.82 -9.00
N PRO A 100 7.64 -7.74 -8.54
CA PRO A 100 6.67 -6.82 -9.15
C PRO A 100 6.87 -5.34 -8.77
N ASP A 101 7.80 -4.99 -7.88
CA ASP A 101 8.00 -3.59 -7.49
C ASP A 101 8.45 -2.72 -8.68
N TRP A 102 7.70 -1.65 -8.94
CA TRP A 102 8.00 -0.65 -9.97
C TRP A 102 9.37 0.01 -9.77
N ASP A 103 9.66 0.43 -8.55
CA ASP A 103 10.97 0.95 -8.14
C ASP A 103 11.42 0.23 -6.85
N PRO A 104 12.30 -0.78 -6.98
CA PRO A 104 12.81 -1.53 -5.84
C PRO A 104 13.53 -0.68 -4.79
N LYS A 105 14.19 0.41 -5.17
CA LYS A 105 14.90 1.28 -4.22
C LYS A 105 13.90 2.14 -3.45
N GLN A 106 12.93 2.72 -4.15
CA GLN A 106 11.86 3.49 -3.51
C GLN A 106 11.01 2.60 -2.60
N SER A 107 10.74 1.36 -3.01
CA SER A 107 10.01 0.36 -2.21
C SER A 107 10.72 0.10 -0.86
N THR A 108 12.04 -0.05 -0.87
CA THR A 108 12.86 -0.17 0.35
C THR A 108 12.77 1.06 1.25
N LEU A 109 12.89 2.27 0.69
CA LEU A 109 12.80 3.51 1.46
C LEU A 109 11.41 3.66 2.11
N SER A 110 10.35 3.36 1.36
CA SER A 110 8.98 3.39 1.85
C SER A 110 8.77 2.36 2.97
N ARG A 111 9.25 1.12 2.81
CA ARG A 111 9.23 0.08 3.86
C ARG A 111 9.88 0.54 5.15
N ARG A 112 11.14 0.98 5.09
CA ARG A 112 11.87 1.43 6.29
C ARG A 112 11.18 2.59 6.98
N LYS A 113 10.74 3.61 6.23
CA LYS A 113 10.04 4.77 6.77
C LYS A 113 8.73 4.36 7.45
N PHE A 114 7.91 3.56 6.79
CA PHE A 114 6.63 3.11 7.34
C PHE A 114 6.84 2.26 8.59
N PHE A 115 7.73 1.27 8.56
CA PHE A 115 7.99 0.39 9.70
C PHE A 115 8.46 1.19 10.92
N ALA A 116 9.41 2.11 10.74
CA ALA A 116 9.86 3.00 11.82
C ALA A 116 8.71 3.82 12.43
N SER A 117 7.71 4.22 11.63
CA SER A 117 6.57 4.99 12.12
C SER A 117 5.55 4.19 12.94
N VAL A 118 5.53 2.86 12.82
CA VAL A 118 4.52 2.00 13.48
C VAL A 118 5.09 0.99 14.48
N ALA A 119 6.40 0.72 14.45
CA ALA A 119 7.03 -0.37 15.19
C ALA A 119 6.80 -0.31 16.72
N ASP A 120 6.79 0.91 17.28
CA ASP A 120 6.61 1.14 18.72
C ASP A 120 5.16 1.49 19.09
N THR A 121 4.21 1.09 18.24
CA THR A 121 2.78 1.37 18.44
C THR A 121 1.95 0.08 18.51
N ASP A 122 0.67 0.25 18.85
CA ASP A 122 -0.35 -0.80 18.74
C ASP A 122 -1.15 -0.70 17.43
N THR A 123 -0.58 -0.07 16.40
CA THR A 123 -1.21 0.04 15.08
C THR A 123 -1.31 -1.34 14.44
N LEU A 124 -2.54 -1.80 14.21
CA LEU A 124 -2.80 -3.09 13.59
C LEU A 124 -2.51 -3.02 12.08
N ILE A 125 -1.61 -3.85 11.60
CA ILE A 125 -1.28 -3.94 10.18
C ILE A 125 -2.12 -5.04 9.53
N LEU A 126 -2.69 -4.74 8.37
CA LEU A 126 -3.53 -5.62 7.56
C LEU A 126 -2.88 -5.82 6.19
N PRO A 127 -1.88 -6.72 6.07
CA PRO A 127 -1.26 -7.05 4.79
C PRO A 127 -2.14 -8.01 4.00
N VAL A 128 -2.21 -7.83 2.68
CA VAL A 128 -3.12 -8.61 1.82
C VAL A 128 -2.54 -9.97 1.39
N HIS A 129 -1.21 -10.12 1.41
CA HIS A 129 -0.50 -11.31 0.92
C HIS A 129 0.00 -12.26 2.02
N PHE A 130 -0.16 -11.92 3.30
CA PHE A 130 0.35 -12.77 4.38
C PHE A 130 -0.62 -13.93 4.68
N PRO A 131 -0.13 -15.05 5.26
CA PRO A 131 -0.97 -16.17 5.65
C PRO A 131 -2.08 -15.77 6.62
N ALA A 132 -3.28 -16.34 6.43
CA ALA A 132 -4.40 -16.12 7.34
C ALA A 132 -4.20 -16.81 8.71
N PRO A 133 -4.69 -16.21 9.82
CA PRO A 133 -5.10 -14.81 9.98
C PRO A 133 -3.92 -13.86 9.76
N THR A 134 -4.13 -12.84 8.91
CA THR A 134 -3.05 -11.97 8.41
C THR A 134 -2.67 -10.85 9.39
N ALA A 135 -3.63 -10.37 10.18
CA ALA A 135 -3.47 -9.18 10.99
C ALA A 135 -2.37 -9.32 12.04
N GLY A 136 -1.64 -8.24 12.32
CA GLY A 136 -0.51 -8.27 13.22
C GLY A 136 0.06 -6.90 13.53
N LEU A 137 1.19 -6.90 14.23
CA LEU A 137 1.91 -5.70 14.62
C LEU A 137 3.32 -5.78 14.06
N ILE A 138 3.85 -4.65 13.64
CA ILE A 138 5.27 -4.51 13.37
C ILE A 138 5.95 -4.13 14.68
N LYS A 139 7.07 -4.76 15.01
CA LYS A 139 7.82 -4.56 16.25
C LYS A 139 9.30 -4.30 15.95
N PRO A 140 10.01 -3.51 16.77
CA PRO A 140 11.44 -3.28 16.60
C PRO A 140 12.23 -4.59 16.79
N LEU A 141 13.29 -4.78 15.99
CA LEU A 141 14.22 -5.89 16.11
C LEU A 141 15.64 -5.45 15.70
N GLY A 142 16.39 -4.87 16.63
CA GLY A 142 17.71 -4.30 16.33
C GLY A 142 17.60 -3.21 15.25
N ASP A 143 18.38 -3.34 14.17
CA ASP A 143 18.34 -2.43 13.01
C ASP A 143 17.27 -2.82 11.95
N ALA A 144 16.45 -3.82 12.28
CA ALA A 144 15.37 -4.37 11.46
C ALA A 144 14.02 -4.36 12.22
N PHE A 145 13.03 -5.04 11.67
CA PHE A 145 11.69 -5.16 12.25
C PHE A 145 11.23 -6.63 12.27
N ASP A 146 10.25 -6.93 13.11
CA ASP A 146 9.57 -8.22 13.12
C ASP A 146 8.08 -8.04 12.92
N TYR A 147 7.44 -9.04 12.29
CA TYR A 147 5.99 -9.09 12.18
C TYR A 147 5.43 -10.07 13.22
N LYS A 148 4.62 -9.56 14.14
CA LYS A 148 3.92 -10.37 15.14
C LYS A 148 2.46 -10.52 14.76
N PHE A 149 2.09 -11.70 14.27
CA PHE A 149 0.68 -12.03 14.04
C PHE A 149 -0.13 -11.83 15.31
N LYS A 150 -1.27 -11.16 15.17
CA LYS A 150 -2.28 -11.09 16.23
C LYS A 150 -3.07 -12.39 16.18
N ARG A 151 -2.73 -13.30 17.08
CA ARG A 151 -3.48 -14.53 17.35
C ARG A 151 -4.41 -14.24 18.54
N GLU A 152 -5.64 -14.72 18.47
CA GLU A 152 -6.59 -14.69 19.60
C GLU A 152 -6.06 -15.50 20.78
#